data_AF-A0A1B2YNF5-F1
#
_entry.id   AF-A0A1B2YNF5-F1
#
_cell.length_a   1.000
_cell.length_b   1.000
_cell.length_c   1.000
_cell.angle_alpha   90.00
_cell.angle_beta   90.00
_cell.angle_gamma   90.00
#
_symmetry.space_group_name_H-M   'P 1'
#
loop_
_entity.id
_entity.type
_entity.pdbx_description
1 polymer ?
#
loop_
_entity_poly.entity_id
_entity_poly.type
_entity_poly.pdbx_seq_one_letter_code
_entity_poly.pdbx_strand_id
1 'polypeptide(L)' 'MGWLIIFDWNDLKSHSSALGISLLIIGGAFYTLGILFYAIKKIPFNHFIWHLFVLGGSISHFLYIFLDVI' A
#
# COMPACT_ATOMS: atom_id res chain seq x y z
N MET A 1 -3.74 0.66 -10.86
CA MET A 1 -4.55 -0.53 -10.57
C MET A 1 -4.08 -1.14 -9.24
N GLY A 2 -4.46 -0.55 -8.10
CA GLY A 2 -3.80 -0.82 -6.80
C GLY A 2 -4.16 -2.16 -6.14
N TRP A 3 -5.35 -2.70 -6.39
CA TRP A 3 -5.88 -3.88 -5.69
C TRP A 3 -5.99 -5.14 -6.56
N LEU A 4 -5.24 -5.21 -7.67
CA LEU A 4 -5.25 -6.40 -8.54
C LEU A 4 -4.83 -7.68 -7.81
N ILE A 5 -4.04 -7.53 -6.75
CA ILE A 5 -3.57 -8.62 -5.90
C ILE A 5 -4.71 -9.42 -5.24
N ILE A 6 -5.92 -8.86 -5.11
CA ILE A 6 -7.08 -9.57 -4.55
C ILE A 6 -7.49 -10.76 -5.42
N PHE A 7 -7.31 -10.66 -6.74
CA PHE A 7 -7.72 -11.73 -7.66
C PHE A 7 -6.91 -13.01 -7.47
N ASP A 8 -5.68 -12.89 -6.99
CA ASP A 8 -4.74 -14.00 -6.78
C ASP A 8 -4.44 -14.24 -5.29
N TRP A 9 -5.42 -13.94 -4.43
CA TRP A 9 -5.25 -13.93 -2.98
C TRP A 9 -4.91 -15.31 -2.39
N ASN A 10 -5.48 -16.38 -2.96
CA ASN A 10 -5.27 -17.73 -2.44
C ASN A 10 -3.82 -18.19 -2.64
N ASP A 11 -3.27 -17.98 -3.83
CA ASP A 11 -1.89 -18.37 -4.14
C ASP A 11 -0.90 -17.47 -3.39
N LEU A 12 -1.20 -16.17 -3.26
CA LEU A 12 -0.36 -15.27 -2.48
C LEU A 12 -0.29 -15.69 -1.00
N LYS A 13 -1.43 -16.06 -0.41
CA LYS A 13 -1.47 -16.48 1.00
C LYS A 13 -0.69 -17.78 1.26
N SER A 14 -0.61 -18.69 0.29
CA SER A 14 0.16 -19.92 0.44
C SER A 14 1.67 -19.75 0.24
N HIS A 15 2.10 -18.71 -0.49
CA HIS A 15 3.50 -18.49 -0.85
C HIS A 15 4.17 -17.34 -0.09
N SER A 16 3.39 -16.50 0.60
CA SER A 16 3.90 -15.39 1.40
C SER A 16 3.82 -15.63 2.90
N SER A 17 4.76 -15.02 3.64
CA SER A 17 4.71 -15.00 5.10
C SER A 17 3.61 -14.07 5.61
N ALA A 18 3.20 -14.28 6.87
CA ALA A 18 2.25 -13.41 7.55
C ALA A 18 2.72 -11.94 7.60
N LEU A 19 4.04 -11.72 7.66
CA LEU A 19 4.64 -10.39 7.65
C LEU A 19 4.50 -9.76 6.26
N GLY A 20 4.80 -10.51 5.19
CA GLY A 20 4.65 -10.05 3.81
C GLY A 20 3.21 -9.62 3.49
N ILE A 21 2.24 -10.46 3.88
CA ILE A 21 0.81 -10.14 3.72
C ILE A 21 0.44 -8.86 4.49
N SER A 22 0.95 -8.70 5.71
CA SER A 22 0.70 -7.50 6.52
C SER A 22 1.25 -6.23 5.85
N LEU A 23 2.45 -6.30 5.27
CA LEU A 23 3.05 -5.18 4.53
C LEU A 23 2.24 -4.82 3.28
N LEU A 24 1.74 -5.80 2.55
CA LEU A 24 0.84 -5.59 1.40
C LEU A 24 -0.45 -4.89 1.80
N ILE A 25 -1.10 -5.34 2.87
CA ILE A 25 -2.34 -4.73 3.37
C ILE A 25 -2.07 -3.29 3.83
N ILE A 26 -1.01 -3.05 4.59
CA ILE A 26 -0.62 -1.72 5.06
C ILE A 26 -0.31 -0.80 3.88
N GLY A 27 0.41 -1.29 2.87
CA GLY A 27 0.70 -0.55 1.64
C GLY A 27 -0.58 -0.15 0.89
N GLY A 28 -1.52 -1.09 0.74
CA GLY A 28 -2.84 -0.83 0.14
C GLY A 28 -3.67 0.18 0.96
N ALA A 29 -3.60 0.11 2.28
CA ALA A 29 -4.24 1.06 3.19
C ALA A 29 -3.65 2.48 3.05
N PHE A 30 -2.32 2.62 2.96
CA PHE A 30 -1.67 3.90 2.72
C PHE A 30 -2.15 4.55 1.41
N TYR A 31 -2.23 3.79 0.32
CA TYR A 31 -2.73 4.31 -0.95
C TYR A 31 -4.22 4.69 -0.88
N THR A 32 -5.03 3.87 -0.20
CA THR A 32 -6.47 4.12 -0.07
C THR A 32 -6.76 5.32 0.84
N LEU A 33 -6.02 5.49 1.93
CA LEU A 33 -6.15 6.66 2.81
C LEU A 33 -5.57 7.92 2.15
N GLY A 34 -4.48 7.79 1.40
CA GLY A 34 -3.87 8.91 0.68
C GLY A 34 -4.85 9.60 -0.27
N ILE A 35 -5.71 8.84 -0.96
CA ILE A 35 -6.70 9.43 -1.88
C ILE A 35 -7.65 10.40 -1.17
N LEU A 36 -7.95 10.18 0.12
CA LEU A 36 -8.84 11.06 0.89
C LEU A 36 -8.22 12.45 1.02
N PHE A 37 -6.91 12.52 1.33
CA PHE A 37 -6.20 13.79 1.36
C PHE A 37 -6.14 14.42 -0.02
N TYR A 38 -5.89 13.66 -1.07
CA TYR A 38 -5.89 14.19 -2.44
C TYR A 38 -7.26 14.76 -2.87
N ALA A 39 -8.35 14.05 -2.58
CA ALA A 39 -9.70 14.42 -3.00
C ALA A 39 -10.26 15.62 -2.23
N ILE A 40 -9.90 15.77 -0.94
CA ILE A 40 -10.37 16.87 -0.10
C ILE A 40 -9.52 18.12 -0.38
N LYS A 41 -10.03 19.01 -1.23
CA LYS A 41 -9.39 20.30 -1.56
C LYS A 41 -9.42 21.35 -0.45
N LYS A 42 -10.14 21.09 0.64
CA LYS A 42 -10.26 22.01 1.79
C LYS A 42 -9.04 21.97 2.72
N ILE A 43 -8.22 20.92 2.64
CA ILE A 43 -7.04 20.75 3.50
C ILE A 43 -5.86 21.52 2.87
N PRO A 44 -5.19 22.43 3.60
CA PRO A 44 -3.98 23.08 3.09
C PRO A 44 -2.87 22.04 2.88
N PHE A 45 -2.11 22.19 1.78
CA PHE A 45 -1.04 21.25 1.39
C PHE A 45 -1.49 19.80 1.15
N ASN A 46 -2.76 19.59 0.82
CA ASN A 46 -3.34 18.27 0.59
C ASN A 46 -2.54 17.38 -0.38
N HIS A 47 -1.98 17.95 -1.44
CA HIS A 47 -1.19 17.24 -2.43
C HIS A 47 0.17 16.76 -1.89
N PHE A 48 0.80 17.55 -1.01
CA PHE A 48 2.04 17.14 -0.35
C PHE A 48 1.77 16.03 0.67
N ILE A 49 0.71 16.17 1.46
CA ILE A 49 0.29 15.12 2.40
C ILE A 49 0.02 13.82 1.63
N TRP A 50 -0.71 13.88 0.51
CA TRP A 50 -0.92 12.73 -0.36
C TRP A 50 0.38 12.04 -0.78
N HIS A 51 1.43 12.80 -1.15
CA HIS A 51 2.73 12.22 -1.49
C HIS A 51 3.37 11.45 -0.34
N LEU A 52 3.19 11.89 0.93
CA LEU A 52 3.70 11.15 2.08
C LEU A 52 3.01 9.79 2.25
N PHE A 53 1.69 9.74 2.01
CA PHE A 53 0.95 8.48 1.99
C PHE A 53 1.39 7.57 0.84
N VAL A 54 1.59 8.14 -0.36
CA VAL A 54 2.12 7.40 -1.52
C VAL A 54 3.50 6.84 -1.22
N LEU A 55 4.38 7.62 -0.59
CA LEU A 55 5.72 7.18 -0.20
C LEU A 55 5.67 6.04 0.83
N GLY A 56 4.84 6.17 1.87
CA GLY A 56 4.63 5.10 2.85
C GLY A 56 4.14 3.81 2.21
N GLY A 57 3.15 3.91 1.31
CA GLY A 57 2.66 2.78 0.53
C GLY A 57 3.74 2.13 -0.31
N SER A 58 4.57 2.92 -1.01
CA SER A 58 5.68 2.42 -1.82
C SER A 58 6.76 1.71 -0.99
N ILE A 59 7.09 2.24 0.20
CA ILE A 59 8.04 1.61 1.13
C ILE A 59 7.50 0.25 1.60
N SER A 60 6.22 0.15 1.96
CA SER A 60 5.63 -1.13 2.36
C SER A 60 5.67 -2.16 1.24
N HIS A 61 5.40 -1.76 -0.01
CA HIS A 61 5.52 -2.67 -1.16
C HIS A 61 6.97 -3.09 -1.44
N PHE A 62 7.92 -2.16 -1.31
CA PHE A 62 9.34 -2.47 -1.42
C PHE A 62 9.78 -3.47 -0.34
N LEU A 63 9.37 -3.26 0.91
CA LEU A 63 9.69 -4.17 2.02
C LEU A 63 9.04 -5.55 1.84
N TYR A 64 7.83 -5.62 1.27
CA TYR A 64 7.20 -6.90 0.93
C TYR A 64 8.10 -7.69 -0.03
N ILE A 65 8.53 -7.07 -1.13
CA ILE A 65 9.43 -7.74 -2.09
C ILE A 65 10.76 -8.10 -1.42
N PHE A 66 11.35 -7.20 -0.64
CA PHE A 66 12.67 -7.39 -0.06
C PHE A 66 12.73 -8.42 1.08
N LEU A 67 11.68 -8.55 1.89
CA LEU A 67 11.68 -9.43 3.07
C LEU A 67 10.94 -10.76 2.85
N ASP A 68 10.03 -10.82 1.88
CA ASP A 68 9.15 -11.98 1.68
C ASP A 68 9.39 -12.71 0.36
N VAL A 69 9.82 -12.00 -0.68
CA VAL A 69 10.00 -12.57 -2.03
C VAL A 69 11.47 -12.91 -2.33
N ILE A 70 12.40 -12.08 -1.89
CA ILE A 70 13.85 -12.28 -2.04
C ILE A 70 14.38 -13.09 -0.85
#